data_AF-A0A8H5WTU8-F1
#
_entry.id   AF-A0A8H5WTU8-F1
#
_cell.length_a   1.000
_cell.length_b   1.000
_cell.length_c   1.000
_cell.angle_alpha   90.00
_cell.angle_beta   90.00
_cell.angle_gamma   90.00
#
_symmetry.space_group_name_H-M   'P 1'
#
loop_
_entity.id
_entity.type
_entity.pdbx_description
1 polymer ?
#
loop_
_entity_poly.entity_id
_entity_poly.type
_entity_poly.pdbx_seq_one_letter_code
_entity_poly.pdbx_strand_id
1 'polypeptide(L)'
;MATSQSSSTTSSTSPSRNGNANGVLLDTTPCTSQAPIVAPRKRRPQRIYRPAKNSLYDILQQHAGTSLFVRPICWTDLHAQLLGARWEELPPCDTPQPSAAPGTPPSRGHLSPSNTIISLSNALTQILLPDPLHPILSSNAVKSVLNTLWPTPFNKPQYLPELHLYFGGRVYRDAVRAQLMWNYPSEEAKSSYSSFKSVSTRPAESFNISTQSSPNYSPANLPMICYIGKTQLASVRNNLFRVASGPGRTWNEPVFRLQQLRARILVPSNSDHDAHFVGVFLGMAQKHFYPTPPISGRRDSRISPGQGIPPSPNFHDIKLKILTHDIDTSEFIVYTGHITKEFLEKFHDPFKAPADDDDAIVSGLKIEYTKVPIWPILGLRERLGKALGQEIVGTFNPDEIETWEKDPEKPTGEKRKRDVLTEVVSSSYEEETEEEPAIVSKKRCLNEGTPVGVVM
;
A
#
# COMPACT_ATOMS: atom_id res chain seq x y z
N MET A 1 -14.37 18.43 65.58
CA MET A 1 -14.72 19.71 66.25
C MET A 1 -15.49 20.57 65.26
N ALA A 2 -16.60 21.19 65.70
CA ALA A 2 -17.48 22.15 64.98
C ALA A 2 -17.93 21.76 63.53
N THR A 3 -19.18 21.37 63.24
CA THR A 3 -20.45 22.16 63.22
C THR A 3 -20.39 23.42 62.33
N SER A 4 -21.38 23.76 61.51
CA SER A 4 -22.83 23.49 61.62
C SER A 4 -23.59 23.56 60.27
N GLN A 5 -24.75 22.90 60.20
CA GLN A 5 -25.81 23.13 59.20
C GLN A 5 -26.71 24.30 59.60
N SER A 6 -27.42 24.93 58.64
CA SER A 6 -28.78 25.45 58.86
C SER A 6 -29.51 25.73 57.53
N SER A 7 -30.84 25.66 57.56
CA SER A 7 -31.73 25.64 56.39
C SER A 7 -33.03 26.43 56.63
N SER A 8 -33.52 27.16 55.63
CA SER A 8 -34.89 27.73 55.47
C SER A 8 -34.89 28.52 54.15
N THR A 9 -35.78 28.41 53.16
CA THR A 9 -37.24 28.16 53.09
C THR A 9 -38.09 29.25 53.73
N THR A 10 -38.64 30.17 52.92
CA THR A 10 -40.09 30.48 52.84
C THR A 10 -40.44 31.43 51.70
N SER A 11 -41.66 31.27 51.18
CA SER A 11 -42.37 32.08 50.19
C SER A 11 -42.93 33.41 50.74
N SER A 12 -43.25 34.39 49.87
CA SER A 12 -44.65 34.62 49.43
C SER A 12 -44.95 36.04 48.87
N THR A 13 -45.96 36.08 47.98
CA THR A 13 -46.94 37.14 47.70
C THR A 13 -46.54 38.56 47.22
N SER A 14 -47.21 38.97 46.14
CA SER A 14 -47.32 40.34 45.60
C SER A 14 -48.46 41.14 46.24
N PRO A 15 -48.54 42.46 45.96
CA PRO A 15 -49.85 43.08 45.74
C PRO A 15 -49.93 43.93 44.46
N SER A 16 -51.18 44.19 44.05
CA SER A 16 -51.62 44.95 42.86
C SER A 16 -52.10 46.37 43.23
N ARG A 17 -52.50 47.18 42.22
CA ARG A 17 -53.39 48.38 42.19
C ARG A 17 -52.68 49.69 41.74
N ASN A 18 -53.14 50.58 40.84
CA ASN A 18 -54.39 50.90 40.10
C ASN A 18 -54.06 51.03 38.56
N GLY A 19 -54.90 51.47 37.59
CA GLY A 19 -56.34 51.85 37.53
C GLY A 19 -56.64 52.96 36.46
N ASN A 20 -57.88 53.03 35.95
CA ASN A 20 -58.50 54.06 35.05
C ASN A 20 -58.04 54.18 33.57
N ALA A 21 -58.90 54.49 32.57
CA ALA A 21 -60.38 54.59 32.52
C ALA A 21 -60.96 54.60 31.08
N ASN A 22 -62.28 54.35 30.97
CA ASN A 22 -63.25 54.76 29.93
C ASN A 22 -63.15 54.24 28.47
N GLY A 23 -64.28 53.73 27.96
CA GLY A 23 -64.83 54.25 26.69
C GLY A 23 -65.46 53.28 25.68
N VAL A 24 -66.80 53.33 25.60
CA VAL A 24 -67.63 53.11 24.39
C VAL A 24 -67.88 51.67 23.90
N LEU A 25 -69.18 51.41 23.67
CA LEU A 25 -69.79 50.21 23.09
C LEU A 25 -69.71 50.26 21.56
N LEU A 26 -69.51 49.12 20.88
CA LEU A 26 -69.89 48.96 19.47
C LEU A 26 -70.13 47.48 19.13
N ASP A 27 -71.33 47.17 18.63
CA ASP A 27 -71.69 45.86 18.12
C ASP A 27 -70.87 45.50 16.88
N THR A 28 -70.36 44.26 16.79
CA THR A 28 -70.11 43.63 15.49
C THR A 28 -70.17 42.10 15.59
N THR A 29 -70.75 41.51 14.55
CA THR A 29 -71.11 40.09 14.35
C THR A 29 -69.97 39.07 14.56
N PRO A 30 -70.27 37.85 15.05
CA PRO A 30 -69.28 36.78 15.19
C PRO A 30 -69.02 36.09 13.83
N CYS A 31 -67.97 36.52 13.12
CA CYS A 31 -67.51 35.83 11.92
C CYS A 31 -66.79 34.52 12.29
N THR A 32 -67.53 33.42 12.29
CA THR A 32 -66.98 32.08 12.61
C THR A 32 -66.20 31.52 11.43
N SER A 33 -64.92 31.86 11.34
CA SER A 33 -63.98 31.20 10.43
C SER A 33 -63.31 30.01 11.15
N GLN A 34 -63.91 28.83 11.02
CA GLN A 34 -63.27 27.59 11.48
C GLN A 34 -62.09 27.25 10.55
N ALA A 35 -60.86 27.50 11.01
CA ALA A 35 -59.69 26.96 10.37
C ALA A 35 -59.77 25.42 10.38
N PRO A 36 -59.53 24.72 9.25
CA PRO A 36 -59.64 23.27 9.21
C PRO A 36 -58.59 22.65 10.13
N ILE A 37 -59.05 21.84 11.09
CA ILE A 37 -58.19 21.07 11.98
C ILE A 37 -57.39 20.10 11.12
N VAL A 38 -56.12 20.43 10.88
CA VAL A 38 -55.20 19.58 10.12
C VAL A 38 -54.97 18.31 10.92
N ALA A 39 -55.67 17.24 10.55
CA ALA A 39 -55.50 15.93 11.17
C ALA A 39 -54.02 15.54 11.15
N PRO A 40 -53.45 15.06 12.28
CA PRO A 40 -52.03 14.76 12.37
C PRO A 40 -51.68 13.72 11.30
N ARG A 41 -50.77 14.09 10.39
CA ARG A 41 -50.27 13.20 9.33
C ARG A 41 -49.82 11.89 9.97
N LYS A 42 -50.57 10.80 9.75
CA LYS A 42 -50.21 9.45 10.20
C LYS A 42 -48.79 9.18 9.73
N ARG A 43 -47.82 9.17 10.65
CA ARG A 43 -46.44 8.81 10.34
C ARG A 43 -46.50 7.40 9.77
N ARG A 44 -46.13 7.24 8.48
CA ARG A 44 -46.00 5.91 7.89
C ARG A 44 -45.07 5.10 8.79
N PRO A 45 -45.41 3.84 9.15
CA PRO A 45 -44.50 3.03 9.95
C PRO A 45 -43.16 2.99 9.23
N GLN A 46 -42.09 3.41 9.92
CA GLN A 46 -40.76 3.29 9.34
C GLN A 46 -40.49 1.80 9.17
N ARG A 47 -40.46 1.37 7.91
CA ARG A 47 -40.12 0.00 7.55
C ARG A 47 -38.66 -0.18 7.99
N ILE A 48 -38.45 -0.89 9.10
CA ILE A 48 -37.11 -1.18 9.61
C ILE A 48 -36.44 -2.02 8.53
N TYR A 49 -35.54 -1.39 7.78
CA TYR A 49 -34.80 -2.04 6.72
C TYR A 49 -33.78 -2.96 7.38
N ARG A 50 -34.10 -4.26 7.42
CA ARG A 50 -33.16 -5.28 7.87
C ARG A 50 -32.20 -5.58 6.72
N PRO A 51 -30.87 -5.57 6.95
CA PRO A 51 -29.91 -6.10 6.00
C PRO A 51 -30.20 -7.57 5.68
N ALA A 52 -29.70 -8.07 4.55
CA ALA A 52 -29.73 -9.51 4.25
C ALA A 52 -28.82 -10.28 5.22
N LYS A 53 -29.18 -11.53 5.56
CA LYS A 53 -28.33 -12.46 6.34
C LYS A 53 -26.92 -12.46 5.72
N ASN A 54 -25.88 -12.43 6.55
CA ASN A 54 -24.46 -12.45 6.15
C ASN A 54 -23.96 -11.22 5.35
N SER A 55 -24.79 -10.22 5.04
CA SER A 55 -24.33 -8.93 4.49
C SER A 55 -23.38 -8.19 5.44
N LEU A 56 -22.58 -7.23 4.95
CA LEU A 56 -21.65 -6.49 5.82
C LEU A 56 -22.39 -5.72 6.92
N TYR A 57 -23.58 -5.17 6.65
CA TYR A 57 -24.37 -4.54 7.70
C TYR A 57 -25.01 -5.53 8.68
N ASP A 58 -25.34 -6.76 8.25
CA ASP A 58 -25.78 -7.81 9.18
C ASP A 58 -24.65 -8.24 10.11
N ILE A 59 -23.44 -8.47 9.58
CA ILE A 59 -22.23 -8.77 10.37
C ILE A 59 -21.95 -7.65 11.39
N LEU A 60 -22.02 -6.38 10.98
CA LEU A 60 -21.87 -5.23 11.88
C LEU A 60 -22.97 -5.17 12.95
N GLN A 61 -24.19 -5.64 12.65
CA GLN A 61 -25.30 -5.71 13.59
C GLN A 61 -25.20 -6.89 14.56
N GLN A 62 -24.77 -8.07 14.10
CA GLN A 62 -24.53 -9.26 14.91
C GLN A 62 -23.41 -9.00 15.94
N HIS A 63 -22.36 -8.26 15.56
CA HIS A 63 -21.23 -7.90 16.41
C HIS A 63 -21.35 -6.49 17.03
N ALA A 64 -22.58 -5.99 17.22
CA ALA A 64 -22.83 -4.68 17.81
C ALA A 64 -22.09 -4.49 19.16
N GLY A 65 -21.41 -3.34 19.30
CA GLY A 65 -20.51 -3.06 20.43
C GLY A 65 -19.04 -3.36 20.14
N THR A 66 -18.74 -4.17 19.12
CA THR A 66 -17.37 -4.36 18.60
C THR A 66 -17.01 -3.24 17.62
N SER A 67 -15.79 -2.71 17.69
CA SER A 67 -15.30 -1.63 16.82
C SER A 67 -14.86 -2.13 15.44
N LEU A 68 -15.77 -2.79 14.70
CA LEU A 68 -15.47 -3.37 13.38
C LEU A 68 -15.39 -2.33 12.25
N PHE A 69 -16.11 -1.21 12.35
CA PHE A 69 -16.11 -0.17 11.32
C PHE A 69 -14.94 0.82 11.50
N VAL A 70 -13.72 0.31 11.34
CA VAL A 70 -12.46 1.07 11.48
C VAL A 70 -11.55 0.88 10.24
N ARG A 71 -10.48 1.68 10.14
CA ARG A 71 -9.49 1.57 9.05
C ARG A 71 -8.68 0.27 9.17
N PRO A 72 -8.19 -0.33 8.06
CA PRO A 72 -7.44 -1.59 8.12
C PRO A 72 -6.17 -1.63 8.96
N ILE A 73 -5.53 -0.48 9.22
CA ILE A 73 -4.41 -0.40 10.18
C ILE A 73 -4.83 -0.82 11.60
N CYS A 74 -6.12 -0.67 11.93
CA CYS A 74 -6.76 -1.10 13.17
C CYS A 74 -7.51 -2.45 13.05
N TRP A 75 -7.44 -3.15 11.91
CA TRP A 75 -8.04 -4.47 11.77
C TRP A 75 -7.24 -5.51 12.56
N THR A 76 -7.97 -6.51 13.01
CA THR A 76 -7.53 -7.63 13.86
C THR A 76 -7.96 -8.95 13.21
N ASP A 77 -7.52 -10.07 13.76
CA ASP A 77 -7.87 -11.41 13.26
C ASP A 77 -9.39 -11.62 13.14
N LEU A 78 -10.19 -11.04 14.05
CA LEU A 78 -11.65 -11.03 13.96
C LEU A 78 -12.17 -10.37 12.68
N HIS A 79 -11.53 -9.29 12.22
CA HIS A 79 -11.92 -8.65 10.96
C HIS A 79 -11.60 -9.55 9.77
N ALA A 80 -10.43 -10.19 9.75
CA ALA A 80 -10.08 -11.15 8.69
C ALA A 80 -11.06 -12.33 8.67
N GLN A 81 -11.39 -12.89 9.84
CA GLN A 81 -12.37 -13.98 10.00
C GLN A 81 -13.77 -13.59 9.50
N LEU A 82 -14.30 -12.44 9.94
CA LEU A 82 -15.65 -11.99 9.56
C LEU A 82 -15.76 -11.56 8.09
N LEU A 83 -14.65 -11.16 7.47
CA LEU A 83 -14.58 -10.93 6.03
C LEU A 83 -14.38 -12.23 5.23
N GLY A 84 -14.25 -13.39 5.88
CA GLY A 84 -14.06 -14.68 5.23
C GLY A 84 -12.68 -14.88 4.62
N ALA A 85 -11.67 -14.13 5.07
CA ALA A 85 -10.30 -14.27 4.59
C ALA A 85 -9.72 -15.64 5.00
N ARG A 86 -9.40 -16.48 4.00
CA ARG A 86 -8.78 -17.79 4.20
C ARG A 86 -7.30 -17.71 3.87
N TRP A 87 -6.46 -18.32 4.70
CA TRP A 87 -5.02 -18.31 4.57
C TRP A 87 -4.50 -19.72 4.27
N GLU A 88 -3.57 -19.85 3.33
CA GLU A 88 -2.95 -21.12 2.95
C GLU A 88 -1.44 -20.94 2.78
N GLU A 89 -0.65 -21.64 3.59
CA GLU A 89 0.80 -21.73 3.42
C GLU A 89 1.12 -22.75 2.33
N LEU A 90 1.72 -22.29 1.24
CA LEU A 90 2.24 -23.11 0.17
C LEU A 90 3.71 -23.51 0.45
N PRO A 91 4.22 -24.60 -0.17
CA PRO A 91 5.61 -25.00 0.01
C PRO A 91 6.61 -23.86 -0.28
N PRO A 92 7.73 -23.78 0.46
CA PRO A 92 8.74 -22.75 0.23
C PRO A 92 9.35 -22.89 -1.18
N CYS A 93 9.65 -21.77 -1.83
CA CYS A 93 10.38 -21.75 -3.09
C CYS A 93 11.89 -21.72 -2.79
N ASP A 94 12.43 -22.88 -2.40
CA ASP A 94 13.82 -23.10 -2.03
C ASP A 94 14.72 -23.54 -3.21
N THR A 95 14.14 -23.88 -4.37
CA THR A 95 14.83 -24.33 -5.58
C THR A 95 14.68 -23.35 -6.75
N PRO A 96 15.73 -23.10 -7.58
CA PRO A 96 17.01 -23.81 -7.58
C PRO A 96 18.00 -23.31 -6.51
N GLN A 97 18.90 -24.21 -6.12
CA GLN A 97 20.08 -23.92 -5.31
C GLN A 97 21.34 -24.22 -6.12
N PRO A 98 22.45 -23.48 -5.92
CA PRO A 98 23.72 -23.77 -6.56
C PRO A 98 24.22 -25.17 -6.16
N SER A 99 24.61 -25.97 -7.16
CA SER A 99 25.07 -27.34 -6.95
C SER A 99 26.39 -27.40 -6.19
N ALA A 100 26.35 -27.71 -4.90
CA ALA A 100 27.52 -27.95 -4.07
C ALA A 100 28.04 -29.40 -4.19
N ALA A 101 28.35 -29.84 -5.42
CA ALA A 101 28.95 -31.15 -5.62
C ALA A 101 30.42 -31.14 -5.11
N PRO A 102 30.85 -32.13 -4.31
CA PRO A 102 32.26 -32.22 -3.89
C PRO A 102 33.20 -32.29 -5.10
N GLY A 103 34.04 -31.27 -5.27
CA GLY A 103 35.02 -31.19 -6.36
C GLY A 103 34.60 -30.36 -7.58
N THR A 104 33.36 -29.87 -7.68
CA THR A 104 33.05 -28.82 -8.67
C THR A 104 33.63 -27.48 -8.23
N PRO A 105 34.34 -26.73 -9.09
CA PRO A 105 34.84 -25.41 -8.74
C PRO A 105 33.65 -24.46 -8.44
N PRO A 106 33.78 -23.55 -7.45
CA PRO A 106 32.74 -22.56 -7.19
C PRO A 106 32.48 -21.74 -8.46
N SER A 107 31.21 -21.40 -8.70
CA SER A 107 30.80 -20.63 -9.88
C SER A 107 31.58 -19.31 -9.97
N ARG A 108 31.83 -18.84 -11.20
CA ARG A 108 32.75 -17.70 -11.44
C ARG A 108 32.33 -16.43 -10.68
N GLY A 109 31.03 -16.19 -10.52
CA GLY A 109 30.46 -15.09 -9.74
C GLY A 109 30.71 -15.18 -8.22
N HIS A 110 31.06 -16.35 -7.68
CA HIS A 110 31.49 -16.52 -6.29
C HIS A 110 32.98 -16.18 -6.08
N LEU A 111 33.81 -16.38 -7.10
CA LEU A 111 35.25 -16.05 -7.07
C LEU A 111 35.57 -14.59 -7.46
N SER A 112 34.66 -13.92 -8.18
CA SER A 112 34.81 -12.52 -8.59
C SER A 112 33.44 -11.88 -8.73
N PRO A 113 32.83 -11.41 -7.62
CA PRO A 113 31.48 -10.86 -7.64
C PRO A 113 31.43 -9.56 -8.46
N SER A 114 30.51 -9.49 -9.42
CA SER A 114 30.29 -8.28 -10.21
C SER A 114 29.74 -7.15 -9.34
N ASN A 115 29.91 -5.90 -9.78
CA ASN A 115 29.34 -4.73 -9.08
C ASN A 115 27.83 -4.86 -8.84
N THR A 116 27.11 -5.59 -9.71
CA THR A 116 25.69 -5.89 -9.56
C THR A 116 25.43 -6.85 -8.39
N ILE A 117 26.22 -7.92 -8.26
CA ILE A 117 26.12 -8.87 -7.14
C ILE A 117 26.47 -8.16 -5.81
N ILE A 118 27.50 -7.32 -5.79
CA ILE A 118 27.87 -6.53 -4.60
C ILE A 118 26.73 -5.58 -4.20
N SER A 119 26.15 -4.85 -5.17
CA SER A 119 25.04 -3.93 -4.93
C SER A 119 23.78 -4.65 -4.45
N LEU A 120 23.49 -5.82 -5.02
CA LEU A 120 22.38 -6.69 -4.62
C LEU A 120 22.58 -7.23 -3.20
N SER A 121 23.78 -7.72 -2.87
CA SER A 121 24.13 -8.20 -1.52
C SER A 121 23.98 -7.11 -0.46
N ASN A 122 24.46 -5.90 -0.75
CA ASN A 122 24.31 -4.75 0.15
C ASN A 122 22.83 -4.38 0.37
N ALA A 123 22.02 -4.41 -0.69
CA ALA A 123 20.58 -4.14 -0.59
C ALA A 123 19.84 -5.24 0.19
N LEU A 124 20.13 -6.52 -0.05
CA LEU A 124 19.56 -7.65 0.70
C LEU A 124 19.94 -7.57 2.19
N THR A 125 21.20 -7.27 2.49
CA THR A 125 21.67 -7.03 3.86
C THR A 125 20.91 -5.87 4.51
N GLN A 126 20.70 -4.76 3.78
CA GLN A 126 19.96 -3.60 4.28
C GLN A 126 18.48 -3.88 4.56
N ILE A 127 17.85 -4.82 3.86
CA ILE A 127 16.47 -5.27 4.15
C ILE A 127 16.41 -5.99 5.50
N LEU A 128 17.45 -6.77 5.82
CA LEU A 128 17.54 -7.59 7.03
C LEU A 128 18.10 -6.85 8.25
N LEU A 129 18.46 -5.56 8.14
CA LEU A 129 18.88 -4.78 9.29
C LEU A 129 17.66 -4.47 10.20
N PRO A 130 17.71 -4.80 11.50
CA PRO A 130 16.63 -4.50 12.44
C PRO A 130 16.69 -3.03 12.91
N ASP A 131 16.68 -2.08 11.97
CA ASP A 131 16.68 -0.65 12.26
C ASP A 131 15.24 -0.08 12.28
N PRO A 132 14.71 0.34 13.44
CA PRO A 132 13.38 0.93 13.54
C PRO A 132 13.27 2.35 12.95
N LEU A 133 14.37 3.00 12.56
CA LEU A 133 14.40 4.45 12.31
C LEU A 133 14.06 4.87 10.87
N HIS A 134 14.31 4.04 9.84
CA HIS A 134 14.06 4.45 8.45
C HIS A 134 13.33 3.40 7.56
N PRO A 135 11.99 3.40 7.59
CA PRO A 135 11.09 2.91 6.51
C PRO A 135 11.56 3.11 5.06
N ILE A 136 12.23 4.24 4.81
CA ILE A 136 12.70 4.67 3.49
C ILE A 136 13.88 3.79 3.03
N LEU A 137 14.72 3.30 3.95
CA LEU A 137 15.89 2.48 3.62
C LEU A 137 15.46 1.08 3.17
N SER A 138 14.62 0.39 3.93
CA SER A 138 14.12 -0.95 3.54
C SER A 138 13.28 -0.90 2.26
N SER A 139 12.48 0.16 2.07
CA SER A 139 11.79 0.44 0.81
C SER A 139 12.77 0.61 -0.35
N ASN A 140 13.77 1.50 -0.23
CA ASN A 140 14.76 1.72 -1.29
C ASN A 140 15.58 0.45 -1.58
N ALA A 141 15.89 -0.34 -0.57
CA ALA A 141 16.60 -1.62 -0.73
C ALA A 141 15.75 -2.64 -1.50
N VAL A 142 14.48 -2.85 -1.14
CA VAL A 142 13.55 -3.74 -1.89
C VAL A 142 13.37 -3.27 -3.33
N LYS A 143 13.23 -1.95 -3.55
CA LYS A 143 13.20 -1.39 -4.90
C LYS A 143 14.47 -1.76 -5.69
N SER A 144 15.65 -1.56 -5.09
CA SER A 144 16.92 -1.88 -5.75
C SER A 144 17.01 -3.37 -6.08
N VAL A 145 16.65 -4.26 -5.14
CA VAL A 145 16.59 -5.72 -5.37
C VAL A 145 15.68 -6.05 -6.55
N LEU A 146 14.41 -5.65 -6.50
CA LEU A 146 13.44 -6.00 -7.54
C LEU A 146 13.79 -5.40 -8.91
N ASN A 147 14.29 -4.16 -8.94
CA ASN A 147 14.74 -3.51 -10.18
C ASN A 147 16.04 -4.11 -10.74
N THR A 148 16.91 -4.70 -9.90
CA THR A 148 18.10 -5.44 -10.34
C THR A 148 17.73 -6.82 -10.89
N LEU A 149 16.77 -7.51 -10.29
CA LEU A 149 16.32 -8.84 -10.73
C LEU A 149 15.44 -8.76 -11.99
N TRP A 150 14.48 -7.83 -12.05
CA TRP A 150 13.63 -7.59 -13.23
C TRP A 150 13.40 -6.08 -13.47
N PRO A 151 14.28 -5.43 -14.26
CA PRO A 151 14.19 -3.99 -14.52
C PRO A 151 12.87 -3.55 -15.19
N THR A 152 12.31 -4.39 -16.07
CA THR A 152 11.12 -4.03 -16.88
C THR A 152 9.85 -3.86 -16.04
N PRO A 153 9.41 -4.83 -15.21
CA PRO A 153 8.22 -4.67 -14.37
C PRO A 153 8.44 -3.73 -13.17
N PHE A 154 9.68 -3.57 -12.66
CA PHE A 154 9.93 -2.86 -11.39
C PHE A 154 10.55 -1.46 -11.49
N ASN A 155 10.77 -0.91 -12.70
CA ASN A 155 11.39 0.41 -12.91
C ASN A 155 10.66 1.62 -12.28
N LYS A 156 9.34 1.57 -12.13
CA LYS A 156 8.50 2.71 -11.71
C LYS A 156 7.69 2.40 -10.44
N PRO A 157 8.34 2.34 -9.26
CA PRO A 157 7.63 2.21 -7.99
C PRO A 157 6.88 3.50 -7.62
N GLN A 158 5.66 3.34 -7.11
CA GLN A 158 4.92 4.36 -6.38
C GLN A 158 5.27 4.24 -4.90
N TYR A 159 5.85 5.29 -4.31
CA TYR A 159 6.19 5.35 -2.89
C TYR A 159 4.98 5.80 -2.07
N LEU A 160 4.78 5.15 -0.91
CA LEU A 160 3.69 5.43 0.04
C LEU A 160 2.31 5.58 -0.63
N PRO A 161 1.90 4.64 -1.50
CA PRO A 161 0.63 4.72 -2.22
C PRO A 161 -0.55 4.77 -1.25
N GLU A 162 -1.42 5.75 -1.46
CA GLU A 162 -2.66 5.88 -0.71
C GLU A 162 -3.77 5.15 -1.46
N LEU A 163 -4.35 4.14 -0.81
CA LEU A 163 -5.44 3.33 -1.34
C LEU A 163 -6.73 3.74 -0.65
N HIS A 164 -7.75 4.04 -1.45
CA HIS A 164 -9.08 4.38 -0.98
C HIS A 164 -9.92 3.11 -0.85
N LEU A 165 -10.87 3.11 0.08
CA LEU A 165 -11.86 2.03 0.20
C LEU A 165 -13.26 2.54 -0.14
N TYR A 166 -13.97 1.76 -0.94
CA TYR A 166 -15.33 1.99 -1.36
C TYR A 166 -16.24 1.05 -0.57
N PHE A 167 -17.27 1.61 0.07
CA PHE A 167 -18.22 0.86 0.88
C PHE A 167 -19.60 1.48 0.74
N GLY A 168 -20.51 0.77 0.06
CA GLY A 168 -21.78 1.34 -0.37
C GLY A 168 -21.59 2.55 -1.30
N GLY A 169 -22.42 3.58 -1.12
CA GLY A 169 -22.31 4.86 -1.82
C GLY A 169 -21.21 5.80 -1.30
N ARG A 170 -20.20 5.32 -0.56
CA ARG A 170 -19.14 6.14 0.07
C ARG A 170 -17.73 5.70 -0.32
N VAL A 171 -16.84 6.69 -0.37
CA VAL A 171 -15.38 6.53 -0.49
C VAL A 171 -14.73 6.99 0.81
N TYR A 172 -13.89 6.13 1.39
CA TYR A 172 -13.02 6.40 2.51
C TYR A 172 -11.60 6.60 1.97
N ARG A 173 -11.13 7.84 2.04
CA ARG A 173 -9.85 8.27 1.48
C ARG A 173 -8.69 7.81 2.34
N ASP A 174 -7.62 7.49 1.64
CA ASP A 174 -6.32 7.09 2.20
C ASP A 174 -6.47 6.02 3.29
N ALA A 175 -7.50 5.18 3.15
CA ALA A 175 -7.94 4.26 4.18
C ALA A 175 -6.84 3.24 4.47
N VAL A 176 -6.12 2.82 3.43
CA VAL A 176 -5.02 1.86 3.45
C VAL A 176 -3.76 2.47 2.82
N ARG A 177 -2.60 2.05 3.32
CA ARG A 177 -1.28 2.46 2.84
C ARG A 177 -0.36 1.24 2.74
N ALA A 178 0.44 1.20 1.68
CA ALA A 178 1.60 0.31 1.54
C ALA A 178 2.89 1.14 1.52
N GLN A 179 4.06 0.51 1.45
CA GLN A 179 5.36 1.21 1.41
C GLN A 179 5.77 1.51 -0.03
N LEU A 180 5.65 0.51 -0.91
CA LEU A 180 5.81 0.63 -2.35
C LEU A 180 4.67 -0.08 -3.07
N MET A 181 4.36 0.33 -4.30
CA MET A 181 3.49 -0.39 -5.20
C MET A 181 3.98 -0.24 -6.64
N TRP A 182 3.85 -1.32 -7.40
CA TRP A 182 4.08 -1.34 -8.84
C TRP A 182 2.77 -1.66 -9.53
N ASN A 183 2.59 -1.05 -10.69
CA ASN A 183 1.42 -1.23 -11.53
C ASN A 183 1.83 -2.03 -12.77
N TYR A 184 0.87 -2.70 -13.41
CA TYR A 184 1.14 -3.39 -14.67
C TYR A 184 1.68 -2.39 -15.71
N PRO A 185 2.74 -2.76 -16.47
CA PRO A 185 3.33 -1.88 -17.46
C PRO A 185 2.33 -1.55 -18.57
N SER A 186 2.42 -0.33 -19.11
CA SER A 186 1.65 0.07 -20.30
C SER A 186 2.41 -0.28 -21.59
N GLU A 187 1.69 -0.86 -22.55
CA GLU A 187 2.18 -1.15 -23.91
C GLU A 187 2.60 0.12 -24.69
N GLU A 188 2.17 1.30 -24.24
CA GLU A 188 2.49 2.61 -24.83
C GLU A 188 4.00 2.92 -24.87
N ALA A 189 4.83 2.18 -24.11
CA ALA A 189 6.28 2.33 -24.11
C ALA A 189 6.96 1.97 -25.45
N LYS A 190 6.28 1.26 -26.35
CA LYS A 190 6.85 0.82 -27.65
C LYS A 190 6.78 1.88 -28.75
N SER A 191 6.04 2.98 -28.59
CA SER A 191 5.87 4.02 -29.61
C SER A 191 6.51 5.37 -29.24
N SER A 192 7.80 5.35 -28.87
CA SER A 192 8.62 6.57 -28.67
C SER A 192 9.02 7.25 -30.01
N TYR A 193 8.06 7.42 -30.92
CA TYR A 193 8.14 8.29 -32.10
C TYR A 193 6.71 8.68 -32.54
N SER A 194 6.09 9.63 -31.82
CA SER A 194 4.92 10.35 -32.32
C SER A 194 5.10 11.84 -32.03
N SER A 195 5.48 12.56 -33.09
CA SER A 195 5.71 13.99 -33.11
C SER A 195 4.39 14.74 -33.36
N PHE A 196 4.24 15.91 -32.73
CA PHE A 196 3.11 16.86 -32.82
C PHE A 196 1.72 16.38 -32.35
N LYS A 197 1.16 17.14 -31.40
CA LYS A 197 -0.26 17.10 -31.03
C LYS A 197 -1.12 17.73 -32.13
N SER A 198 -1.72 16.92 -32.98
CA SER A 198 -2.84 17.37 -33.83
C SER A 198 -4.14 17.36 -33.02
N VAL A 199 -4.74 18.53 -32.81
CA VAL A 199 -6.07 18.64 -32.16
C VAL A 199 -7.12 18.14 -33.15
N SER A 200 -7.64 16.93 -32.91
CA SER A 200 -8.75 16.38 -33.68
C SER A 200 -10.09 16.89 -33.11
N THR A 201 -10.78 17.69 -33.91
CA THR A 201 -12.16 18.13 -33.63
C THR A 201 -13.13 16.97 -33.89
N ARG A 202 -13.81 16.50 -32.84
CA ARG A 202 -14.87 15.48 -32.97
C ARG A 202 -16.19 16.14 -33.41
N PRO A 203 -16.90 15.59 -34.41
CA PRO A 203 -18.31 15.94 -34.66
C PRO A 203 -19.21 15.47 -33.50
N ALA A 204 -20.41 16.05 -33.42
CA ALA A 204 -21.40 15.70 -32.42
C ALA A 204 -21.96 14.26 -32.57
N GLU A 205 -22.50 13.75 -31.47
CA GLU A 205 -22.94 12.36 -31.29
C GLU A 205 -24.07 11.95 -32.25
N SER A 206 -24.07 10.66 -32.64
CA SER A 206 -25.29 9.94 -33.00
C SER A 206 -25.31 8.56 -32.35
N PHE A 207 -26.45 8.23 -31.74
CA PHE A 207 -26.68 6.93 -31.10
C PHE A 207 -27.00 5.87 -32.15
N ASN A 208 -26.34 4.71 -32.12
CA ASN A 208 -27.00 3.41 -31.85
C ASN A 208 -26.13 2.15 -32.12
N ILE A 209 -26.18 1.25 -31.12
CA ILE A 209 -26.38 -0.21 -31.22
C ILE A 209 -25.28 -1.12 -31.82
N SER A 210 -24.77 -1.97 -30.93
CA SER A 210 -24.32 -3.35 -31.11
C SER A 210 -23.11 -3.67 -32.00
N THR A 211 -21.99 -3.93 -31.32
CA THR A 211 -21.34 -5.24 -31.49
C THR A 211 -20.86 -5.72 -30.12
N GLN A 212 -21.27 -6.92 -29.70
CA GLN A 212 -20.76 -7.54 -28.47
C GLN A 212 -19.33 -8.05 -28.71
N SER A 213 -18.34 -7.25 -28.36
CA SER A 213 -17.05 -7.77 -27.92
C SER A 213 -16.99 -7.67 -26.40
N SER A 214 -16.42 -8.69 -25.76
CA SER A 214 -16.03 -8.61 -24.35
C SER A 214 -15.17 -7.35 -24.17
N PRO A 215 -15.41 -6.52 -23.14
CA PRO A 215 -14.58 -5.35 -22.94
C PRO A 215 -13.14 -5.82 -22.73
N ASN A 216 -12.23 -5.38 -23.61
CA ASN A 216 -10.80 -5.64 -23.50
C ASN A 216 -10.28 -4.96 -22.24
N TYR A 217 -10.40 -5.65 -21.10
CA TYR A 217 -9.92 -5.19 -19.82
C TYR A 217 -8.39 -5.21 -19.86
N SER A 218 -7.80 -4.04 -20.09
CA SER A 218 -6.36 -3.86 -19.98
C SER A 218 -6.02 -3.53 -18.53
N PRO A 219 -5.21 -4.36 -17.84
CA PRO A 219 -4.76 -4.06 -16.49
C PRO A 219 -3.69 -2.95 -16.45
N ALA A 220 -3.28 -2.42 -17.61
CA ALA A 220 -2.22 -1.42 -17.74
C ALA A 220 -2.41 -0.21 -16.80
N ASN A 221 -1.33 0.17 -16.11
CA ASN A 221 -1.32 1.22 -15.10
C ASN A 221 -2.19 0.98 -13.85
N LEU A 222 -2.76 -0.22 -13.65
CA LEU A 222 -3.47 -0.62 -12.42
C LEU A 222 -2.55 -1.43 -11.48
N PRO A 223 -2.85 -1.53 -10.16
CA PRO A 223 -1.99 -2.23 -9.21
C PRO A 223 -1.66 -3.66 -9.61
N MET A 224 -0.40 -4.06 -9.47
CA MET A 224 0.06 -5.43 -9.73
C MET A 224 0.54 -6.08 -8.43
N ILE A 225 1.44 -5.39 -7.73
CA ILE A 225 2.08 -5.86 -6.51
C ILE A 225 2.45 -4.69 -5.62
N CYS A 226 2.33 -4.85 -4.29
CA CYS A 226 2.84 -3.89 -3.33
C CYS A 226 3.85 -4.52 -2.36
N TYR A 227 4.69 -3.70 -1.74
CA TYR A 227 5.59 -4.11 -0.66
C TYR A 227 5.19 -3.49 0.69
N ILE A 228 5.26 -4.29 1.74
CA ILE A 228 4.98 -3.90 3.13
C ILE A 228 5.94 -4.66 4.05
N GLY A 229 6.96 -4.03 4.64
CA GLY A 229 7.78 -4.64 5.70
C GLY A 229 7.01 -4.82 7.02
N LYS A 230 7.02 -6.05 7.58
CA LYS A 230 6.33 -6.42 8.84
C LYS A 230 6.73 -5.53 10.03
N THR A 231 8.03 -5.27 10.19
CA THR A 231 8.60 -4.44 11.28
C THR A 231 8.06 -3.01 11.27
N GLN A 232 7.98 -2.36 10.11
CA GLN A 232 7.39 -1.03 9.99
C GLN A 232 5.89 -1.04 10.30
N LEU A 233 5.13 -2.04 9.85
CA LEU A 233 3.70 -2.14 10.15
C LEU A 233 3.45 -2.24 11.67
N ALA A 234 4.23 -3.08 12.36
CA ALA A 234 4.23 -3.17 13.82
C ALA A 234 4.62 -1.82 14.48
N SER A 235 5.67 -1.15 14.00
CA SER A 235 6.08 0.17 14.49
C SER A 235 4.97 1.24 14.31
N VAL A 236 4.29 1.24 13.16
CA VAL A 236 3.16 2.16 12.90
C VAL A 236 1.99 1.88 13.85
N ARG A 237 1.62 0.61 14.09
CA ARG A 237 0.56 0.24 15.05
C ARG A 237 0.92 0.60 16.49
N ASN A 238 2.15 0.34 16.92
CA ASN A 238 2.65 0.73 18.24
C ASN A 238 2.63 2.25 18.48
N ASN A 239 2.85 3.04 17.42
CA ASN A 239 2.84 4.51 17.47
C ASN A 239 1.51 5.16 17.02
N LEU A 240 0.48 4.36 16.72
CA LEU A 240 -0.79 4.84 16.16
C LEU A 240 -1.57 5.70 17.17
N PHE A 241 -1.56 5.26 18.43
CA PHE A 241 -2.31 5.87 19.53
C PHE A 241 -1.43 6.83 20.34
N ARG A 242 -0.96 7.91 19.70
CA ARG A 242 -0.10 8.91 20.35
C ARG A 242 -0.79 9.53 21.58
N VAL A 243 -0.10 9.49 22.72
CA VAL A 243 -0.55 10.17 23.94
C VAL A 243 0.06 11.57 23.97
N ALA A 244 -0.80 12.58 23.99
CA ALA A 244 -0.36 13.96 24.22
C ALA A 244 0.12 14.11 25.66
N SER A 245 1.22 14.83 25.87
CA SER A 245 1.69 15.20 27.20
C SER A 245 0.66 16.07 27.91
N GLY A 246 0.51 15.89 29.22
CA GLY A 246 -0.33 16.73 30.06
C GLY A 246 0.26 18.14 30.28
N PRO A 247 -0.46 19.00 31.02
CA PRO A 247 0.06 20.29 31.46
C PRO A 247 1.44 20.15 32.10
N GLY A 248 2.35 21.09 31.81
CA GLY A 248 3.75 21.01 32.26
C GLY A 248 4.59 19.92 31.58
N ARG A 249 4.16 19.38 30.42
CA ARG A 249 4.77 18.22 29.73
C ARG A 249 4.77 16.93 30.57
N THR A 250 3.87 16.81 31.53
CA THR A 250 3.75 15.63 32.38
C THR A 250 3.31 14.40 31.58
N TRP A 251 3.85 13.23 31.93
CA TRP A 251 3.53 11.97 31.26
C TRP A 251 2.23 11.37 31.81
N ASN A 252 1.23 11.17 30.95
CA ASN A 252 -0.03 10.55 31.35
C ASN A 252 0.09 9.02 31.27
N GLU A 253 0.68 8.43 32.32
CA GLU A 253 0.97 6.99 32.36
C GLU A 253 -0.29 6.09 32.24
N PRO A 254 -1.42 6.34 32.91
CA PRO A 254 -2.62 5.53 32.74
C PRO A 254 -3.14 5.51 31.29
N VAL A 255 -3.15 6.67 30.62
CA VAL A 255 -3.54 6.75 29.20
C VAL A 255 -2.52 6.05 28.32
N PHE A 256 -1.22 6.18 28.58
CA PHE A 256 -0.18 5.45 27.85
C PHE A 256 -0.35 3.93 27.96
N ARG A 257 -0.53 3.40 29.19
CA ARG A 257 -0.78 1.96 29.40
C ARG A 257 -2.03 1.50 28.65
N LEU A 258 -3.12 2.29 28.64
CA LEU A 258 -4.34 1.99 27.88
C LEU A 258 -4.11 1.98 26.36
N GLN A 259 -3.36 2.94 25.82
CA GLN A 259 -3.04 2.96 24.39
C GLN A 259 -2.09 1.81 24.00
N GLN A 260 -1.16 1.42 24.88
CA GLN A 260 -0.29 0.26 24.67
C GLN A 260 -1.10 -1.05 24.64
N LEU A 261 -2.09 -1.21 25.51
CA LEU A 261 -3.02 -2.35 25.47
C LEU A 261 -3.81 -2.38 24.14
N ARG A 262 -4.27 -1.21 23.66
CA ARG A 262 -4.94 -1.11 22.34
C ARG A 262 -4.02 -1.46 21.18
N ALA A 263 -2.75 -1.04 21.21
CA ALA A 263 -1.77 -1.40 20.19
C ALA A 263 -1.48 -2.90 20.17
N ARG A 264 -1.39 -3.56 21.34
CA ARG A 264 -1.20 -5.01 21.46
C ARG A 264 -2.33 -5.83 20.83
N ILE A 265 -3.57 -5.34 20.90
CA ILE A 265 -4.74 -5.99 20.25
C ILE A 265 -4.63 -5.98 18.72
N LEU A 266 -3.78 -5.12 18.14
CA LEU A 266 -3.51 -5.06 16.69
C LEU A 266 -2.34 -5.94 16.25
N VAL A 267 -1.71 -6.68 17.16
CA VAL A 267 -0.71 -7.70 16.82
C VAL A 267 -1.46 -8.98 16.43
N PRO A 268 -1.25 -9.53 15.22
CA PRO A 268 -1.99 -10.73 14.79
C PRO A 268 -1.51 -11.97 15.55
N SER A 269 -2.40 -12.95 15.75
CA SER A 269 -2.06 -14.19 16.48
C SER A 269 -1.07 -15.08 15.72
N ASN A 270 -1.03 -14.97 14.39
CA ASN A 270 0.02 -15.49 13.52
C ASN A 270 0.64 -14.30 12.76
N SER A 271 1.97 -14.16 12.82
CA SER A 271 2.72 -13.08 12.17
C SER A 271 2.55 -12.98 10.66
N ASP A 272 2.18 -14.08 10.01
CA ASP A 272 1.97 -14.13 8.55
C ASP A 272 0.49 -13.91 8.16
N HIS A 273 -0.46 -13.98 9.11
CA HIS A 273 -1.91 -13.81 8.85
C HIS A 273 -2.41 -12.40 9.19
N ASP A 274 -1.69 -11.36 8.79
CA ASP A 274 -2.02 -9.98 9.20
C ASP A 274 -3.27 -9.43 8.48
N ALA A 275 -4.30 -9.08 9.28
CA ALA A 275 -5.54 -8.49 8.78
C ALA A 275 -5.37 -7.16 7.99
N HIS A 276 -4.23 -6.45 8.12
CA HIS A 276 -3.94 -5.29 7.27
C HIS A 276 -3.74 -5.71 5.79
N PHE A 277 -3.20 -6.90 5.52
CA PHE A 277 -3.05 -7.41 4.16
C PHE A 277 -4.40 -7.64 3.47
N VAL A 278 -5.42 -8.08 4.21
CA VAL A 278 -6.82 -8.18 3.71
C VAL A 278 -7.31 -6.81 3.24
N GLY A 279 -7.06 -5.75 4.01
CA GLY A 279 -7.41 -4.38 3.63
C GLY A 279 -6.60 -3.85 2.44
N VAL A 280 -5.33 -4.26 2.31
CA VAL A 280 -4.46 -3.91 1.17
C VAL A 280 -4.95 -4.58 -0.11
N PHE A 281 -5.23 -5.88 -0.08
CA PHE A 281 -5.80 -6.59 -1.22
C PHE A 281 -7.14 -5.98 -1.65
N LEU A 282 -8.04 -5.67 -0.70
CA LEU A 282 -9.29 -4.97 -0.99
C LEU A 282 -9.05 -3.60 -1.64
N GLY A 283 -8.15 -2.77 -1.09
CA GLY A 283 -7.87 -1.43 -1.61
C GLY A 283 -7.16 -1.42 -2.96
N MET A 284 -6.28 -2.40 -3.21
CA MET A 284 -5.69 -2.62 -4.53
C MET A 284 -6.78 -3.07 -5.52
N ALA A 285 -7.54 -4.13 -5.21
CA ALA A 285 -8.59 -4.67 -6.07
C ALA A 285 -9.66 -3.62 -6.41
N GLN A 286 -10.14 -2.83 -5.45
CA GLN A 286 -11.10 -1.76 -5.71
C GLN A 286 -10.56 -0.68 -6.67
N LYS A 287 -9.24 -0.41 -6.65
CA LYS A 287 -8.60 0.53 -7.59
C LYS A 287 -8.57 0.00 -9.05
N HIS A 288 -8.87 -1.27 -9.31
CA HIS A 288 -9.08 -1.79 -10.67
C HIS A 288 -10.44 -1.42 -11.26
N PHE A 289 -11.43 -1.12 -10.42
CA PHE A 289 -12.83 -0.96 -10.82
C PHE A 289 -13.36 0.46 -10.61
N TYR A 290 -12.88 1.15 -9.58
CA TYR A 290 -13.33 2.49 -9.25
C TYR A 290 -12.36 3.57 -9.77
N PRO A 291 -12.88 4.67 -10.35
CA PRO A 291 -12.05 5.81 -10.73
C PRO A 291 -11.51 6.51 -9.48
N THR A 292 -10.31 7.07 -9.60
CA THR A 292 -9.71 7.94 -8.58
C THR A 292 -10.69 9.07 -8.20
N PRO A 293 -11.04 9.24 -6.92
CA PRO A 293 -12.02 10.22 -6.49
C PRO A 293 -11.45 11.64 -6.64
N PRO A 294 -12.27 12.64 -7.02
CA PRO A 294 -11.82 14.02 -7.14
C PRO A 294 -11.28 14.53 -5.80
N ILE A 295 -10.23 15.37 -5.82
CA ILE A 295 -9.54 15.86 -4.61
C ILE A 295 -10.53 16.52 -3.63
N SER A 296 -10.42 16.18 -2.34
CA SER A 296 -11.25 16.76 -1.27
C SER A 296 -10.49 16.72 0.05
N GLY A 297 -10.69 17.74 0.90
CA GLY A 297 -10.15 17.78 2.26
C GLY A 297 -10.89 16.90 3.28
N ARG A 298 -11.98 16.22 2.89
CA ARG A 298 -12.71 15.29 3.76
C ARG A 298 -12.19 13.87 3.60
N ARG A 299 -11.97 13.17 4.72
CA ARG A 299 -11.56 11.76 4.74
C ARG A 299 -12.64 10.81 4.20
N ASP A 300 -13.90 11.23 4.20
CA ASP A 300 -14.99 10.51 3.55
C ASP A 300 -15.78 11.42 2.59
N SER A 301 -16.28 10.83 1.50
CA SER A 301 -17.18 11.49 0.55
C SER A 301 -18.18 10.49 -0.03
N ARG A 302 -19.36 10.94 -0.47
CA ARG A 302 -20.21 10.11 -1.32
C ARG A 302 -19.54 9.90 -2.68
N ILE A 303 -19.76 8.75 -3.31
CA ILE A 303 -19.31 8.48 -4.68
C ILE A 303 -20.04 9.41 -5.65
N SER A 304 -21.37 9.52 -5.50
CA SER A 304 -22.23 10.38 -6.33
C SER A 304 -22.98 11.40 -5.46
N PRO A 305 -22.99 12.71 -5.82
CA PRO A 305 -23.83 13.71 -5.16
C PRO A 305 -25.32 13.40 -5.37
N GLY A 306 -26.13 13.49 -4.31
CA GLY A 306 -27.60 13.37 -4.38
C GLY A 306 -28.16 11.95 -4.62
N GLN A 307 -27.39 11.02 -5.17
CA GLN A 307 -27.81 9.64 -5.44
C GLN A 307 -27.42 8.67 -4.29
N GLY A 308 -27.93 7.44 -4.40
CA GLY A 308 -27.66 6.33 -3.48
C GLY A 308 -26.33 5.63 -3.77
N ILE A 309 -26.35 4.29 -3.72
CA ILE A 309 -25.25 3.47 -4.25
C ILE A 309 -25.25 3.64 -5.79
N PRO A 310 -24.11 3.94 -6.44
CA PRO A 310 -24.02 4.03 -7.90
C PRO A 310 -24.24 2.64 -8.54
N PRO A 311 -24.44 2.53 -9.87
CA PRO A 311 -24.44 1.25 -10.55
C PRO A 311 -23.15 0.46 -10.27
N SER A 312 -23.26 -0.86 -10.15
CA SER A 312 -22.10 -1.71 -9.91
C SER A 312 -21.11 -1.63 -11.07
N PRO A 313 -19.80 -1.46 -10.80
CA PRO A 313 -18.77 -1.79 -11.76
C PRO A 313 -18.94 -3.24 -12.27
N ASN A 314 -18.40 -3.52 -13.45
CA ASN A 314 -18.32 -4.88 -13.99
C ASN A 314 -17.19 -5.64 -13.29
N PHE A 315 -17.47 -6.11 -12.07
CA PHE A 315 -16.53 -6.87 -11.26
C PHE A 315 -16.20 -8.22 -11.89
N HIS A 316 -14.94 -8.61 -11.75
CA HIS A 316 -14.41 -9.91 -12.12
C HIS A 316 -13.31 -10.29 -11.12
N ASP A 317 -12.95 -11.56 -11.07
CA ASP A 317 -11.96 -12.05 -10.13
C ASP A 317 -10.57 -11.51 -10.48
N ILE A 318 -9.82 -11.06 -9.48
CA ILE A 318 -8.46 -10.53 -9.66
C ILE A 318 -7.48 -11.25 -8.74
N LYS A 319 -6.35 -11.65 -9.33
CA LYS A 319 -5.16 -12.13 -8.62
C LYS A 319 -4.19 -10.97 -8.40
N LEU A 320 -3.81 -10.70 -7.16
CA LEU A 320 -2.89 -9.63 -6.76
C LEU A 320 -1.80 -10.16 -5.85
N LYS A 321 -0.68 -9.44 -5.70
CA LYS A 321 0.40 -9.86 -4.80
C LYS A 321 0.82 -8.81 -3.76
N ILE A 322 1.26 -9.29 -2.60
CA ILE A 322 1.97 -8.49 -1.58
C ILE A 322 3.31 -9.17 -1.30
N LEU A 323 4.40 -8.41 -1.41
CA LEU A 323 5.73 -8.81 -0.97
C LEU A 323 5.98 -8.29 0.45
N THR A 324 6.55 -9.14 1.30
CA THR A 324 7.18 -8.73 2.55
C THR A 324 8.49 -9.49 2.75
N HIS A 325 9.17 -9.23 3.86
CA HIS A 325 10.31 -10.01 4.31
C HIS A 325 10.12 -10.40 5.79
N ASP A 326 10.82 -11.45 6.18
CA ASP A 326 11.08 -11.79 7.56
C ASP A 326 12.57 -11.57 7.87
N ILE A 327 12.85 -10.91 8.99
CA ILE A 327 14.23 -10.66 9.44
C ILE A 327 14.77 -11.89 10.16
N ASP A 328 13.93 -12.57 10.92
CA ASP A 328 14.35 -13.65 11.82
C ASP A 328 14.71 -14.93 11.03
N THR A 329 13.96 -15.23 9.96
CA THR A 329 14.26 -16.34 9.04
C THR A 329 15.09 -15.95 7.82
N SER A 330 15.29 -14.64 7.56
CA SER A 330 15.96 -14.13 6.36
C SER A 330 15.31 -14.59 5.04
N GLU A 331 13.98 -14.49 4.99
CA GLU A 331 13.15 -14.90 3.85
C GLU A 331 12.35 -13.73 3.28
N PHE A 332 12.11 -13.73 1.96
CA PHE A 332 10.98 -13.01 1.40
C PHE A 332 9.71 -13.85 1.56
N ILE A 333 8.57 -13.21 1.80
CA ILE A 333 7.26 -13.88 1.80
C ILE A 333 6.38 -13.21 0.74
N VAL A 334 5.90 -14.01 -0.21
CA VAL A 334 5.05 -13.55 -1.31
C VAL A 334 3.63 -14.06 -1.07
N TYR A 335 2.73 -13.14 -0.73
CA TYR A 335 1.30 -13.38 -0.62
C TYR A 335 0.65 -13.20 -1.99
N THR A 336 -0.15 -14.18 -2.41
CA THR A 336 -1.03 -14.13 -3.58
C THR A 336 -2.47 -14.08 -3.08
N GLY A 337 -3.12 -12.93 -3.25
CA GLY A 337 -4.54 -12.75 -2.96
C GLY A 337 -5.36 -13.07 -4.21
N HIS A 338 -6.32 -13.98 -4.07
CA HIS A 338 -7.37 -14.25 -5.05
C HIS A 338 -8.65 -13.57 -4.54
N ILE A 339 -8.99 -12.43 -5.16
CA ILE A 339 -10.15 -11.61 -4.79
C ILE A 339 -11.28 -11.92 -5.77
N THR A 340 -12.39 -12.44 -5.26
CA THR A 340 -13.59 -12.73 -6.07
C THR A 340 -14.42 -11.49 -6.36
N LYS A 341 -15.20 -11.51 -7.44
CA LYS A 341 -16.21 -10.49 -7.72
C LYS A 341 -17.25 -10.38 -6.61
N GLU A 342 -17.69 -11.51 -6.01
CA GLU A 342 -18.70 -11.55 -4.94
C GLU A 342 -18.23 -10.81 -3.69
N PHE A 343 -16.94 -10.90 -3.37
CA PHE A 343 -16.33 -10.13 -2.29
C PHE A 343 -16.38 -8.63 -2.57
N LEU A 344 -16.10 -8.21 -3.80
CA LEU A 344 -16.15 -6.79 -4.18
C LEU A 344 -17.59 -6.25 -4.23
N GLU A 345 -18.54 -7.04 -4.75
CA GLU A 345 -19.97 -6.74 -4.72
C GLU A 345 -20.50 -6.55 -3.29
N LYS A 346 -20.04 -7.39 -2.34
CA LYS A 346 -20.39 -7.30 -0.91
C LYS A 346 -19.93 -5.99 -0.26
N PHE A 347 -18.81 -5.40 -0.71
CA PHE A 347 -18.41 -4.04 -0.32
C PHE A 347 -19.17 -2.95 -1.10
N HIS A 348 -19.55 -3.21 -2.35
CA HIS A 348 -20.30 -2.26 -3.18
C HIS A 348 -21.75 -2.05 -2.71
N ASP A 349 -22.48 -3.12 -2.36
CA ASP A 349 -23.80 -3.06 -1.74
C ASP A 349 -23.83 -3.78 -0.37
N PRO A 350 -23.34 -3.14 0.70
CA PRO A 350 -23.16 -3.75 2.02
C PRO A 350 -24.47 -4.14 2.74
N PHE A 351 -25.64 -3.87 2.15
CA PHE A 351 -26.95 -4.33 2.64
C PHE A 351 -27.36 -5.70 2.09
N LYS A 352 -26.73 -6.16 1.01
CA LYS A 352 -27.00 -7.46 0.38
C LYS A 352 -25.88 -8.43 0.70
N ALA A 353 -26.20 -9.71 0.62
CA ALA A 353 -25.22 -10.78 0.52
C ALA A 353 -25.18 -11.29 -0.93
N PRO A 354 -24.05 -11.83 -1.40
CA PRO A 354 -23.98 -12.60 -2.64
C PRO A 354 -24.95 -13.79 -2.62
N ALA A 355 -25.34 -14.28 -3.80
CA ALA A 355 -26.40 -15.28 -3.93
C ALA A 355 -26.11 -16.64 -3.27
N ASP A 356 -24.83 -17.00 -3.07
CA ASP A 356 -24.40 -18.28 -2.52
C ASP A 356 -24.04 -18.23 -1.02
N ASP A 357 -24.33 -17.11 -0.34
CA ASP A 357 -23.93 -16.83 1.05
C ASP A 357 -24.91 -17.42 2.10
N ASP A 358 -25.63 -18.51 1.77
CA ASP A 358 -26.76 -18.97 2.58
C ASP A 358 -26.32 -19.66 3.89
N ASP A 359 -25.29 -20.52 3.91
CA ASP A 359 -24.74 -21.12 5.15
C ASP A 359 -23.23 -21.44 5.11
N ALA A 360 -22.49 -21.04 4.07
CA ALA A 360 -21.06 -21.31 3.93
C ALA A 360 -20.17 -20.12 4.35
N ILE A 361 -19.03 -20.38 4.98
CA ILE A 361 -18.00 -19.36 5.30
C ILE A 361 -17.63 -18.61 4.02
N VAL A 362 -18.01 -17.33 3.93
CA VAL A 362 -17.79 -16.41 2.79
C VAL A 362 -16.44 -16.68 2.10
N SER A 363 -16.44 -17.39 0.98
CA SER A 363 -15.21 -17.87 0.34
C SER A 363 -14.61 -16.82 -0.62
N GLY A 364 -14.78 -15.54 -0.30
CA GLY A 364 -14.59 -14.44 -1.24
C GLY A 364 -13.15 -13.92 -1.36
N LEU A 365 -12.29 -14.24 -0.39
CA LEU A 365 -10.88 -13.86 -0.38
C LEU A 365 -10.02 -15.03 0.10
N LYS A 366 -9.24 -15.59 -0.83
CA LYS A 366 -8.20 -16.59 -0.52
C LYS A 366 -6.83 -15.91 -0.59
N ILE A 367 -6.02 -16.06 0.44
CA ILE A 367 -4.64 -15.57 0.50
C ILE A 367 -3.70 -16.78 0.64
N GLU A 368 -3.02 -17.11 -0.45
CA GLU A 368 -1.93 -18.08 -0.44
C GLU A 368 -0.62 -17.35 -0.14
N TYR A 369 0.33 -17.97 0.56
CA TYR A 369 1.68 -17.41 0.70
C TYR A 369 2.79 -18.45 0.55
N THR A 370 3.92 -18.00 0.01
CA THR A 370 5.15 -18.79 -0.16
C THR A 370 6.31 -18.07 0.52
N LYS A 371 7.19 -18.84 1.18
CA LYS A 371 8.46 -18.37 1.75
C LYS A 371 9.58 -18.60 0.75
N VAL A 372 10.49 -17.64 0.63
CA VAL A 372 11.59 -17.64 -0.36
C VAL A 372 12.89 -17.26 0.34
N PRO A 373 13.81 -18.22 0.57
CA PRO A 373 15.11 -17.94 1.18
C PRO A 373 15.91 -16.91 0.37
N ILE A 374 16.32 -15.82 1.03
CA ILE A 374 17.14 -14.75 0.42
C ILE A 374 18.51 -15.30 0.00
N TRP A 375 19.06 -16.18 0.83
CA TRP A 375 20.37 -16.80 0.63
C TRP A 375 20.20 -18.23 0.09
N PRO A 376 21.08 -18.69 -0.82
CA PRO A 376 22.16 -17.95 -1.48
C PRO A 376 21.65 -16.97 -2.56
N ILE A 377 22.39 -15.88 -2.84
CA ILE A 377 22.01 -14.91 -3.90
C ILE A 377 21.91 -15.57 -5.27
N LEU A 378 22.77 -16.55 -5.55
CA LEU A 378 22.70 -17.34 -6.79
C LEU A 378 21.44 -18.23 -6.75
N GLY A 379 20.65 -18.20 -7.83
CA GLY A 379 19.30 -18.79 -7.85
C GLY A 379 18.19 -17.93 -7.23
N LEU A 380 18.49 -16.78 -6.60
CA LEU A 380 17.46 -15.95 -5.95
C LEU A 380 16.46 -15.37 -6.95
N ARG A 381 16.91 -15.02 -8.16
CA ARG A 381 16.02 -14.53 -9.22
C ARG A 381 15.00 -15.60 -9.58
N GLU A 382 15.45 -16.83 -9.76
CA GLU A 382 14.66 -17.98 -10.16
C GLU A 382 13.68 -18.38 -9.04
N ARG A 383 14.16 -18.48 -7.79
CA ARG A 383 13.34 -18.77 -6.59
C ARG A 383 12.26 -17.73 -6.34
N LEU A 384 12.61 -16.45 -6.34
CA LEU A 384 11.65 -15.37 -6.14
C LEU A 384 10.74 -15.21 -7.37
N GLY A 385 11.24 -15.52 -8.58
CA GLY A 385 10.46 -15.56 -9.82
C GLY A 385 9.36 -16.61 -9.80
N LYS A 386 9.65 -17.82 -9.27
CA LYS A 386 8.64 -18.88 -9.03
C LYS A 386 7.49 -18.37 -8.16
N ALA A 387 7.80 -17.73 -7.04
CA ALA A 387 6.81 -17.18 -6.11
C ALA A 387 6.03 -15.97 -6.70
N LEU A 388 6.71 -15.07 -7.41
CA LEU A 388 6.09 -13.92 -8.06
C LEU A 388 5.23 -14.31 -9.27
N GLY A 389 5.55 -15.40 -9.95
CA GLY A 389 4.80 -15.93 -11.09
C GLY A 389 5.14 -15.22 -12.41
N GLN A 390 5.08 -15.98 -13.51
CA GLN A 390 5.42 -15.51 -14.86
C GLN A 390 4.54 -14.33 -15.31
N GLU A 391 3.35 -14.16 -14.73
CA GLU A 391 2.46 -13.03 -14.98
C GLU A 391 3.05 -11.67 -14.56
N ILE A 392 4.02 -11.65 -13.63
CA ILE A 392 4.74 -10.45 -13.20
C ILE A 392 6.13 -10.38 -13.82
N VAL A 393 6.87 -11.49 -13.78
CA VAL A 393 8.31 -11.49 -14.10
C VAL A 393 8.64 -11.79 -15.57
N GLY A 394 7.66 -12.21 -16.36
CA GLY A 394 7.82 -12.70 -17.71
C GLY A 394 8.22 -14.19 -17.77
N THR A 395 8.53 -14.66 -18.98
CA THR A 395 9.02 -16.02 -19.23
C THR A 395 10.49 -16.16 -18.82
N PHE A 396 10.81 -17.19 -18.03
CA PHE A 396 12.17 -17.59 -17.61
C PHE A 396 12.17 -19.11 -17.34
N ASN A 397 13.34 -19.77 -17.37
CA ASN A 397 13.42 -21.17 -16.94
C ASN A 397 13.35 -21.25 -15.39
N PRO A 398 12.34 -21.90 -14.80
CA PRO A 398 12.21 -21.96 -13.33
C PRO A 398 13.30 -22.81 -12.65
N ASP A 399 13.91 -23.78 -13.36
CA ASP A 399 14.75 -24.82 -12.74
C ASP A 399 16.24 -24.71 -13.10
N GLU A 400 16.61 -23.75 -13.96
CA GLU A 400 17.98 -23.47 -14.36
C GLU A 400 18.43 -22.10 -13.85
N ILE A 401 19.63 -22.03 -13.26
CA ILE A 401 20.20 -20.76 -12.77
C ILE A 401 20.78 -19.99 -13.96
N GLU A 402 19.94 -19.27 -14.69
CA GLU A 402 20.37 -18.39 -15.78
C GLU A 402 21.18 -17.19 -15.25
N THR A 403 20.83 -16.70 -14.05
CA THR A 403 21.29 -15.37 -13.60
C THR A 403 22.71 -15.39 -13.03
N TRP A 404 23.61 -14.64 -13.68
CA TRP A 404 25.02 -14.40 -13.31
C TRP A 404 26.01 -15.58 -13.46
N GLU A 405 25.61 -16.71 -14.05
CA GLU A 405 26.59 -17.75 -14.45
C GLU A 405 27.34 -17.39 -15.74
N LYS A 406 26.68 -16.66 -16.64
CA LYS A 406 27.25 -16.11 -17.88
C LYS A 406 27.18 -14.59 -17.81
N ASP A 407 28.33 -13.93 -17.70
CA ASP A 407 28.43 -12.52 -18.13
C ASP A 407 28.00 -12.45 -19.60
N PRO A 408 27.36 -11.36 -20.05
CA PRO A 408 27.24 -11.12 -21.48
C PRO A 408 28.66 -11.07 -22.06
N GLU A 409 28.99 -12.02 -22.92
CA GLU A 409 30.27 -12.02 -23.63
C GLU A 409 30.41 -10.65 -24.26
N LYS A 410 31.46 -9.90 -23.86
CA LYS A 410 31.78 -8.62 -24.49
C LYS A 410 31.80 -8.90 -25.99
N PRO A 411 30.98 -8.20 -26.82
CA PRO A 411 30.99 -8.45 -28.25
C PRO A 411 32.43 -8.25 -28.72
N THR A 412 33.08 -9.36 -29.10
CA THR A 412 34.48 -9.37 -29.49
C THR A 412 34.56 -8.52 -30.75
N GLY A 413 34.97 -7.26 -30.56
CA GLY A 413 34.83 -6.24 -31.59
C GLY A 413 35.41 -6.75 -32.90
N GLU A 414 34.58 -6.71 -33.95
CA GLU A 414 34.97 -7.13 -35.29
C GLU A 414 36.25 -6.40 -35.68
N LYS A 415 37.38 -7.11 -35.64
CA LYS A 415 38.66 -6.58 -36.07
C LYS A 415 38.56 -6.34 -37.57
N ARG A 416 38.25 -5.09 -37.94
CA ARG A 416 38.31 -4.60 -39.32
C ARG A 416 39.63 -5.04 -39.93
N LYS A 417 39.53 -5.97 -40.89
CA LYS A 417 40.64 -6.36 -41.75
C LYS A 417 41.15 -5.10 -42.45
N ARG A 418 42.44 -4.79 -42.28
CA ARG A 418 43.14 -3.78 -43.06
C ARG A 418 44.54 -4.29 -43.35
N ASP A 419 44.63 -5.14 -44.36
CA ASP A 419 45.88 -5.34 -45.08
C ASP A 419 46.25 -4.02 -45.77
N VAL A 420 47.50 -3.58 -45.62
CA VAL A 420 48.47 -3.30 -46.70
C VAL A 420 49.82 -2.97 -46.04
N LEU A 421 50.85 -3.64 -46.54
CA LEU A 421 52.27 -3.56 -46.16
C LEU A 421 52.89 -2.15 -46.19
N THR A 422 53.96 -1.95 -45.40
CA THR A 422 55.33 -1.79 -45.95
C THR A 422 56.37 -2.40 -44.98
N GLU A 423 57.48 -2.91 -45.52
CA GLU A 423 58.59 -3.60 -44.84
C GLU A 423 59.68 -2.64 -44.27
N VAL A 424 60.82 -3.23 -43.85
CA VAL A 424 62.15 -2.67 -43.50
C VAL A 424 62.40 -2.50 -41.99
N VAL A 425 63.44 -3.02 -41.31
CA VAL A 425 64.36 -4.19 -41.40
C VAL A 425 65.39 -4.01 -40.26
N SER A 426 65.63 -5.08 -39.48
CA SER A 426 66.84 -5.42 -38.69
C SER A 426 67.31 -4.70 -37.40
N SER A 427 67.83 -5.57 -36.49
CA SER A 427 68.93 -5.41 -35.49
C SER A 427 68.73 -4.51 -34.24
N SER A 428 69.28 -4.81 -33.05
CA SER A 428 69.90 -6.05 -32.48
C SER A 428 70.32 -5.87 -30.99
N TYR A 429 70.41 -6.97 -30.24
CA TYR A 429 71.41 -7.29 -29.17
C TYR A 429 71.36 -6.66 -27.74
N GLU A 430 71.43 -7.54 -26.71
CA GLU A 430 71.87 -7.41 -25.27
C GLU A 430 71.34 -6.26 -24.38
N GLU A 431 71.61 -6.18 -23.06
CA GLU A 431 71.65 -7.09 -21.88
C GLU A 431 71.75 -6.15 -20.63
N GLU A 432 71.61 -6.67 -19.39
CA GLU A 432 71.83 -6.06 -18.04
C GLU A 432 72.34 -4.59 -17.91
N THR A 433 71.94 -3.78 -16.92
CA THR A 433 72.07 -4.03 -15.46
C THR A 433 71.31 -2.97 -14.63
N GLU A 434 71.30 -3.14 -13.31
CA GLU A 434 70.79 -2.21 -12.28
C GLU A 434 71.51 -0.84 -12.25
N GLU A 435 70.80 0.23 -11.82
CA GLU A 435 71.16 1.09 -10.67
C GLU A 435 70.29 2.37 -10.60
N GLU A 436 69.87 2.74 -9.38
CA GLU A 436 69.37 4.08 -9.06
C GLU A 436 70.57 5.03 -8.87
N PRO A 437 70.48 6.33 -9.22
CA PRO A 437 70.27 7.26 -8.11
C PRO A 437 69.46 8.53 -8.45
N ALA A 438 68.83 9.10 -7.42
CA ALA A 438 68.26 10.44 -7.44
C ALA A 438 69.32 11.55 -7.23
N ILE A 439 69.09 12.76 -7.76
CA ILE A 439 69.43 14.07 -7.13
C ILE A 439 68.80 15.27 -7.89
N VAL A 440 67.83 15.95 -7.24
CA VAL A 440 67.80 17.41 -6.90
C VAL A 440 68.50 18.37 -7.91
N SER A 441 67.95 19.43 -8.52
CA SER A 441 66.93 20.43 -8.11
C SER A 441 66.69 21.54 -9.17
N LYS A 442 65.57 22.28 -9.07
CA LYS A 442 65.57 23.77 -8.95
C LYS A 442 64.22 24.34 -8.52
N LYS A 443 64.25 25.39 -7.68
CA LYS A 443 63.10 26.02 -7.00
C LYS A 443 62.56 27.24 -7.76
N ARG A 444 61.29 27.63 -7.54
CA ARG A 444 60.90 29.06 -7.53
C ARG A 444 59.81 29.39 -6.49
N CYS A 445 60.22 30.26 -5.56
CA CYS A 445 59.57 31.05 -4.51
C CYS A 445 58.09 30.83 -4.09
N LEU A 446 57.93 30.74 -2.75
CA LEU A 446 56.77 31.22 -1.98
C LEU A 446 56.87 32.74 -1.74
N ASN A 447 55.77 33.35 -1.27
CA ASN A 447 55.80 34.51 -0.37
C ASN A 447 54.70 34.35 0.70
N GLU A 448 55.02 34.76 1.93
CA GLU A 448 54.22 34.52 3.14
C GLU A 448 53.19 35.63 3.44
N GLY A 449 52.29 35.40 4.41
CA GLY A 449 51.44 36.46 4.97
C GLY A 449 50.30 35.96 5.89
N THR A 450 50.63 35.62 7.14
CA THR A 450 49.65 35.51 8.26
C THR A 450 50.03 36.57 9.32
N PRO A 451 49.11 37.06 10.17
CA PRO A 451 48.90 36.37 11.45
C PRO A 451 47.47 36.44 12.07
N VAL A 452 47.16 35.34 12.78
CA VAL A 452 46.43 35.18 14.06
C VAL A 452 45.75 36.39 14.73
N GLY A 453 44.52 36.15 15.23
CA GLY A 453 43.91 36.90 16.35
C GLY A 453 42.75 36.11 16.99
N VAL A 454 42.76 35.93 18.32
CA VAL A 454 41.71 35.24 19.11
C VAL A 454 41.33 36.13 20.31
N VAL A 455 40.10 35.96 20.83
CA VAL A 455 39.52 36.51 22.08
C VAL A 455 38.93 37.93 21.98
N MET A 456 37.59 38.02 21.96
CA MET A 456 36.76 38.10 23.18
C MET A 456 35.48 37.27 23.01
#